data_AF-A0A3N2NDZ3-F1
#
_entry.id   AF-A0A3N2NDZ3-F1
#
_cell.length_a   1.000
_cell.length_b   1.000
_cell.length_c   1.000
_cell.angle_alpha   90.00
_cell.angle_beta   90.00
_cell.angle_gamma   90.00
#
_symmetry.space_group_name_H-M   'P 1'
#
loop_
_entity.id
_entity.type
_entity.pdbx_description
1 polymer ?
#
loop_
_entity_poly.entity_id
_entity_poly.type
_entity_poly.pdbx_seq_one_letter_code
_entity_poly.pdbx_strand_id
1 'polypeptide(L)'
;MMDYPTPCTIGVGSNTADREERVNRAIEHVTHLLSKSSVSSVYESDAINGKDAPYLNAVIHGLSPVNSTALVKFLKEWEIEEGRQQDDVAHGQVSIDLDLVIFDSRILRPKDFERHYFNIGYRELLANGSFQDE
;
A
#
# COMPACT_ATOMS: atom_id res chain seq x y z
N MET A 1 2.23 27.50 -6.99
CA MET A 1 0.98 26.82 -6.59
C MET A 1 1.31 26.16 -5.28
N MET A 2 0.68 26.54 -4.16
CA MET A 2 0.96 25.86 -2.88
C MET A 2 0.39 24.45 -3.02
N ASP A 3 1.25 23.43 -3.04
CA ASP A 3 0.84 22.03 -3.03
C ASP A 3 0.17 21.78 -1.67
N TYR A 4 -1.16 21.78 -1.66
CA TYR A 4 -1.92 21.36 -0.50
C TYR A 4 -1.71 19.85 -0.30
N PRO A 5 -1.74 19.37 0.96
CA PRO A 5 -1.76 17.95 1.22
C PRO A 5 -2.83 17.26 0.38
N THR A 6 -2.44 16.28 -0.43
CA THR A 6 -3.30 15.69 -1.46
C THR A 6 -3.70 14.27 -1.05
N PRO A 7 -4.99 13.90 -1.15
CA PRO A 7 -5.44 12.58 -0.73
C PRO A 7 -4.80 11.48 -1.57
N CYS A 8 -4.34 10.42 -0.91
CA CYS A 8 -3.74 9.25 -1.52
C CYS A 8 -4.23 7.96 -0.87
N THR A 9 -4.31 6.88 -1.66
CA THR A 9 -4.60 5.53 -1.16
C THR A 9 -3.56 4.56 -1.66
N ILE A 10 -2.94 3.84 -0.72
CA ILE A 10 -1.78 2.99 -0.96
C ILE A 10 -2.13 1.55 -0.56
N GLY A 11 -1.84 0.60 -1.44
CA GLY A 11 -1.86 -0.83 -1.11
C GLY A 11 -0.52 -1.26 -0.53
N VAL A 12 -0.57 -2.14 0.48
CA VAL A 12 0.61 -2.74 1.14
C VAL A 12 0.46 -4.25 1.04
N GLY A 13 1.53 -4.96 0.66
CA GLY A 13 1.50 -6.42 0.55
C GLY A 13 2.85 -7.10 0.76
N SER A 14 2.86 -8.27 1.40
CA SER A 14 4.05 -9.13 1.55
C SER A 14 3.65 -10.60 1.64
N ASN A 15 4.47 -11.52 1.11
CA ASN A 15 4.26 -12.97 1.19
C ASN A 15 5.44 -13.77 1.73
N THR A 16 6.45 -13.11 2.30
CA THR A 16 7.59 -13.78 2.95
C THR A 16 7.20 -14.33 4.32
N ALA A 17 8.06 -15.16 4.92
CA ALA A 17 7.80 -15.77 6.23
C ALA A 17 7.59 -14.73 7.36
N ASP A 18 8.21 -13.56 7.23
CA ASP A 18 8.16 -12.41 8.14
C ASP A 18 7.17 -11.32 7.67
N ARG A 19 6.26 -11.64 6.74
CA ARG A 19 5.27 -10.71 6.15
C ARG A 19 4.49 -9.86 7.15
N GLU A 20 4.21 -10.36 8.36
CA GLU A 20 3.50 -9.59 9.41
C GLU A 20 4.35 -8.42 9.91
N GLU A 21 5.62 -8.66 10.23
CA GLU A 21 6.56 -7.60 10.63
C GLU A 21 6.75 -6.60 9.50
N ARG A 22 6.91 -7.08 8.27
CA ARG A 22 7.13 -6.22 7.09
C ARG A 22 5.95 -5.31 6.79
N VAL A 23 4.72 -5.85 6.79
CA VAL A 23 3.50 -5.05 6.58
C VAL A 23 3.36 -4.00 7.68
N ASN A 24 3.57 -4.36 8.95
CA ASN A 24 3.46 -3.42 10.06
C ASN A 24 4.52 -2.30 10.00
N ARG A 25 5.78 -2.62 9.68
CA ARG A 25 6.84 -1.62 9.50
C ARG A 25 6.57 -0.71 8.31
N ALA A 26 6.02 -1.23 7.23
CA ALA A 26 5.64 -0.43 6.08
C ALA A 26 4.46 0.51 6.38
N ILE A 27 3.45 0.04 7.13
CA ILE A 27 2.36 0.89 7.63
C ILE A 27 2.92 2.02 8.47
N GLU A 28 3.79 1.72 9.44
CA GLU A 28 4.42 2.74 10.27
C GLU A 28 5.22 3.74 9.44
N HIS A 29 6.05 3.27 8.51
CA HIS A 29 6.86 4.12 7.64
C HIS A 29 6.02 5.08 6.79
N VAL A 30 4.96 4.58 6.15
CA VAL A 30 4.08 5.39 5.28
C VAL A 30 3.25 6.36 6.12
N THR A 31 2.72 5.92 7.26
CA THR A 31 1.89 6.79 8.12
C THR A 31 2.69 7.88 8.84
N HIS A 32 4.01 7.75 8.98
CA HIS A 32 4.88 8.85 9.41
C HIS A 32 4.99 9.98 8.37
N LEU A 33 4.89 9.66 7.07
CA LEU A 33 4.88 10.68 6.01
C LEU A 33 3.51 11.33 5.85
N LEU A 34 2.43 10.54 5.92
CA LEU A 34 1.08 11.00 5.64
C LEU A 34 0.45 11.70 6.85
N SER A 35 -0.29 12.77 6.60
CA SER A 35 -1.17 13.38 7.61
C SER A 35 -2.59 12.83 7.49
N LYS A 36 -3.38 12.89 8.59
CA LYS A 36 -4.75 12.37 8.66
C LYS A 36 -4.88 10.93 8.11
N SER A 37 -3.93 10.07 8.48
CA SER A 37 -3.88 8.71 7.94
C SER A 37 -4.90 7.79 8.62
N SER A 38 -5.45 6.87 7.84
CA SER A 38 -6.28 5.74 8.27
C SER A 38 -5.73 4.47 7.65
N VAL A 39 -5.78 3.36 8.39
CA VAL A 39 -5.26 2.07 7.94
C VAL A 39 -6.37 1.04 8.11
N SER A 40 -6.55 0.17 7.11
CA SER A 40 -7.44 -0.98 7.24
C SER A 40 -6.90 -1.98 8.26
N SER A 41 -7.70 -2.99 8.58
CA SER A 41 -7.16 -4.21 9.18
C SER A 41 -6.07 -4.82 8.28
N VAL A 42 -5.14 -5.57 8.87
CA VAL A 42 -4.23 -6.45 8.12
C VAL A 42 -4.97 -7.76 7.84
N TYR A 43 -4.94 -8.22 6.60
CA TYR A 43 -5.68 -9.42 6.19
C TYR A 43 -4.90 -10.29 5.20
N GLU A 44 -5.20 -11.58 5.21
CA GLU A 44 -4.59 -12.54 4.29
C GLU A 44 -5.39 -12.67 2.98
N SER A 45 -4.70 -12.89 1.87
CA SER A 45 -5.31 -13.31 0.61
C SER A 45 -4.42 -14.30 -0.14
N ASP A 46 -5.03 -15.23 -0.87
CA ASP A 46 -4.28 -16.11 -1.78
C ASP A 46 -3.55 -15.31 -2.88
N ALA A 47 -2.38 -15.81 -3.29
CA ALA A 47 -1.68 -15.27 -4.45
C ALA A 47 -2.53 -15.45 -5.73
N ILE A 48 -2.55 -14.45 -6.61
CA ILE A 48 -3.36 -14.48 -7.84
C ILE A 48 -3.00 -15.68 -8.73
N ASN A 49 -1.73 -16.08 -8.77
CA ASN A 49 -1.27 -17.20 -9.59
C ASN A 49 -1.62 -18.58 -8.98
N GLY A 50 -2.14 -18.61 -7.75
CA GLY A 50 -2.48 -19.82 -7.00
C GLY A 50 -1.30 -20.73 -6.67
N LYS A 51 -0.06 -20.22 -6.77
CA LYS A 51 1.18 -20.98 -6.57
C LYS A 51 2.04 -20.42 -5.46
N ASP A 52 2.13 -19.10 -5.37
CA ASP A 52 2.98 -18.44 -4.38
C ASP A 52 2.31 -18.51 -2.99
N ALA A 53 3.11 -18.24 -1.96
CA ALA A 53 2.61 -18.13 -0.59
C ALA A 53 1.51 -17.05 -0.50
N PRO A 54 0.51 -17.22 0.39
CA PRO A 54 -0.49 -16.20 0.63
C PRO A 54 0.16 -14.88 1.07
N TYR A 55 -0.50 -13.78 0.76
CA TYR A 55 -0.05 -12.43 1.11
C TYR A 55 -0.75 -11.97 2.37
N LEU A 56 -0.03 -11.26 3.25
CA LEU A 56 -0.66 -10.28 4.13
C LEU A 56 -0.74 -8.95 3.39
N ASN A 57 -1.89 -8.31 3.48
CA ASN A 57 -2.19 -7.04 2.84
C ASN A 57 -2.79 -6.04 3.83
N ALA A 58 -2.67 -4.77 3.49
CA ALA A 58 -3.40 -3.67 4.11
C ALA A 58 -3.61 -2.54 3.10
N VAL A 59 -4.53 -1.62 3.41
CA VAL A 59 -4.73 -0.39 2.66
C VAL A 59 -4.57 0.80 3.58
N ILE A 60 -3.82 1.80 3.14
CA ILE A 60 -3.61 3.07 3.84
C ILE A 60 -4.27 4.18 3.04
N HIS A 61 -5.01 5.05 3.71
CA HIS A 61 -5.49 6.31 3.16
C HIS A 61 -4.94 7.47 3.98
N GLY A 62 -4.68 8.62 3.35
CA GLY A 62 -4.26 9.83 4.06
C GLY A 62 -3.94 10.97 3.11
N LEU A 63 -3.39 12.05 3.65
CA LEU A 63 -2.99 13.23 2.90
C LEU A 63 -1.47 13.28 2.73
N SER A 64 -1.02 13.23 1.49
CA SER A 64 0.39 13.30 1.10
C SER A 64 0.88 14.74 1.04
N PRO A 65 2.01 15.09 1.68
CA PRO A 65 2.62 16.42 1.57
C PRO A 65 3.41 16.62 0.27
N VAL A 66 3.53 15.57 -0.54
CA VAL A 66 4.27 15.57 -1.81
C VAL A 66 3.40 15.09 -2.96
N ASN A 67 3.75 15.47 -4.18
CA ASN A 67 3.05 15.00 -5.38
C ASN A 67 3.22 13.48 -5.61
N SER A 68 2.39 12.93 -6.50
CA SER A 68 2.38 11.49 -6.80
C SER A 68 3.74 10.94 -7.24
N THR A 69 4.52 11.69 -8.01
CA THR A 69 5.84 11.23 -8.49
C THR A 69 6.82 11.08 -7.33
N ALA A 70 6.85 12.06 -6.42
CA ALA A 70 7.69 12.01 -5.24
C ALA A 70 7.22 10.92 -4.25
N LEU A 71 5.89 10.74 -4.09
CA LEU A 71 5.34 9.68 -3.25
C LEU A 71 5.67 8.29 -3.79
N VAL A 72 5.52 8.04 -5.09
CA VAL A 72 5.92 6.77 -5.71
C VAL A 72 7.41 6.50 -5.50
N LYS A 73 8.24 7.53 -5.66
CA LYS A 73 9.69 7.41 -5.42
C LYS A 73 9.98 7.01 -3.97
N PHE A 74 9.36 7.70 -3.01
CA PHE A 74 9.47 7.39 -1.57
C PHE A 74 9.08 5.93 -1.26
N LEU A 75 7.96 5.45 -1.80
CA LEU A 75 7.52 4.06 -1.61
C LEU A 75 8.50 3.05 -2.20
N LYS A 76 9.02 3.31 -3.42
CA LYS A 76 9.98 2.42 -4.08
C LYS A 76 11.35 2.41 -3.41
N GLU A 77 11.79 3.52 -2.83
CA GLU A 77 13.02 3.55 -2.03
C GLU A 77 12.89 2.64 -0.81
N TRP A 78 11.76 2.67 -0.11
CA TRP A 78 11.52 1.78 1.04
C TRP A 78 11.44 0.30 0.65
N GLU A 79 10.80 -0.05 -0.48
CA GLU A 79 10.80 -1.44 -0.98
C GLU A 79 12.21 -1.99 -1.21
N ILE A 80 13.13 -1.14 -1.69
CA ILE A 80 14.52 -1.52 -1.93
C ILE A 80 15.25 -1.70 -0.59
N GLU A 81 15.06 -0.77 0.35
CA GLU A 81 15.68 -0.81 1.68
C GLU A 81 15.24 -2.03 2.50
N GLU A 82 13.96 -2.41 2.42
CA GLU A 82 13.41 -3.59 3.08
C GLU A 82 13.85 -4.92 2.47
N GLY A 83 14.72 -4.90 1.47
CA GLY A 83 15.38 -6.10 0.98
C GLY A 83 14.62 -6.77 -0.16
N ARG A 84 14.22 -6.00 -1.17
CA ARG A 84 14.00 -6.56 -2.50
C ARG A 84 15.35 -7.03 -3.07
N GLN A 85 15.74 -8.28 -2.80
CA GLN A 85 16.90 -8.87 -3.48
C GLN A 85 16.48 -9.30 -4.89
N GLN A 86 17.37 -9.16 -5.88
CA GLN A 86 17.05 -9.52 -7.27
C GLN A 86 16.59 -10.99 -7.43
N ASP A 87 17.01 -11.87 -6.52
CA ASP A 87 16.70 -13.31 -6.55
C ASP A 87 15.33 -13.68 -5.97
N ASP A 88 14.68 -12.79 -5.22
CA ASP A 88 13.36 -13.03 -4.59
C ASP A 88 12.25 -13.14 -5.65
N VAL A 89 12.38 -12.35 -6.72
CA VAL A 89 11.42 -12.31 -7.84
C VAL A 89 11.35 -13.66 -8.56
N ALA A 90 12.46 -14.39 -8.67
CA ALA A 90 12.52 -15.69 -9.33
C ALA A 90 11.75 -16.78 -8.56
N HIS A 91 11.54 -16.60 -7.26
CA HIS A 91 10.88 -17.55 -6.37
C HIS A 91 9.47 -17.12 -5.97
N GLY A 92 8.95 -16.04 -6.57
CA GLY A 92 7.64 -15.49 -6.22
C GLY A 92 7.58 -14.88 -4.82
N GLN A 93 8.73 -14.51 -4.24
CA GLN A 93 8.81 -13.85 -2.95
C GLN A 93 8.73 -12.34 -3.12
N VAL A 94 7.90 -11.73 -2.29
CA VAL A 94 7.64 -10.30 -2.23
C VAL A 94 7.85 -9.87 -0.79
N SER A 95 9.05 -9.35 -0.52
CA SER A 95 9.44 -8.78 0.77
C SER A 95 8.44 -7.71 1.19
N ILE A 96 8.27 -6.66 0.39
CA ILE A 96 7.19 -5.68 0.56
C ILE A 96 6.86 -5.06 -0.79
N ASP A 97 5.59 -4.82 -1.05
CA ASP A 97 5.09 -4.10 -2.22
C ASP A 97 4.20 -2.95 -1.74
N LEU A 98 4.49 -1.75 -2.25
CA LEU A 98 3.86 -0.49 -1.89
C LEU A 98 3.37 0.22 -3.15
N ASP A 99 2.05 0.20 -3.32
CA ASP A 99 1.42 0.64 -4.56
C ASP A 99 0.54 1.85 -4.31
N LEU A 100 0.92 3.01 -4.88
CA LEU A 100 0.05 4.18 -4.94
C LEU A 100 -1.08 3.92 -5.95
N VAL A 101 -2.26 3.52 -5.46
CA VAL A 101 -3.41 3.13 -6.30
C VAL A 101 -4.26 4.34 -6.68
N ILE A 102 -4.51 5.24 -5.73
CA ILE A 102 -5.33 6.44 -5.92
C ILE A 102 -4.55 7.66 -5.44
N PHE A 103 -4.56 8.74 -6.21
CA PHE A 103 -4.00 10.04 -5.82
C PHE A 103 -4.86 11.16 -6.40
N ASP A 104 -5.21 12.15 -5.59
CA ASP A 104 -6.03 13.30 -6.01
C ASP A 104 -7.33 12.88 -6.71
N SER A 105 -8.06 11.92 -6.10
CA SER A 105 -9.28 11.32 -6.66
C SER A 105 -9.11 10.64 -8.02
N ARG A 106 -7.88 10.43 -8.50
CA ARG A 106 -7.58 9.70 -9.74
C ARG A 106 -7.03 8.32 -9.43
N ILE A 107 -7.56 7.31 -10.11
CA ILE A 107 -7.02 5.96 -10.06
C ILE A 107 -5.78 5.91 -10.95
N LEU A 108 -4.60 5.81 -10.32
CA LEU A 108 -3.32 5.69 -11.02
C LEU A 108 -3.05 4.24 -11.46
N ARG A 109 -3.61 3.26 -10.73
CA ARG A 109 -3.41 1.83 -10.98
C ARG A 109 -4.74 1.09 -11.11
N PRO A 110 -5.42 1.16 -12.29
CA PRO A 110 -6.74 0.57 -12.47
C PRO A 110 -6.80 -0.93 -12.21
N LYS A 111 -5.76 -1.67 -12.63
CA LYS A 111 -5.69 -3.12 -12.41
C LYS A 111 -5.69 -3.48 -10.93
N ASP A 112 -4.95 -2.74 -10.10
CA ASP A 112 -4.86 -2.99 -8.65
C ASP A 112 -6.12 -2.54 -7.94
N PHE A 113 -6.70 -1.41 -8.36
CA PHE A 113 -8.01 -0.95 -7.89
C PHE A 113 -9.12 -1.99 -8.11
N GLU A 114 -9.06 -2.75 -9.19
CA GLU A 114 -10.03 -3.82 -9.49
C GLU A 114 -9.74 -5.14 -8.74
N ARG A 115 -8.59 -5.28 -8.06
CA ARG A 115 -8.25 -6.54 -7.38
C ARG A 115 -9.03 -6.72 -6.07
N HIS A 116 -9.40 -7.96 -5.80
CA HIS A 116 -10.11 -8.31 -4.58
C HIS A 116 -9.29 -7.98 -3.33
N TYR A 117 -8.00 -8.31 -3.30
CA TYR A 117 -7.13 -8.03 -2.16
C TYR A 117 -7.05 -6.54 -1.85
N PHE A 118 -7.08 -5.63 -2.84
CA PHE A 118 -7.10 -4.19 -2.56
C PHE A 118 -8.47 -3.74 -2.05
N ASN A 119 -9.55 -4.25 -2.66
CA ASN A 119 -10.91 -3.85 -2.33
C ASN A 119 -11.37 -4.22 -0.92
N ILE A 120 -10.77 -5.23 -0.28
CA ILE A 120 -11.09 -5.58 1.12
C ILE A 120 -10.79 -4.40 2.04
N GLY A 121 -9.53 -3.96 2.10
CA GLY A 121 -9.12 -2.84 2.95
C GLY A 121 -9.70 -1.51 2.49
N TYR A 122 -9.81 -1.28 1.18
CA TYR A 122 -10.42 -0.06 0.65
C TYR A 122 -11.89 0.11 1.10
N ARG A 123 -12.69 -0.97 1.07
CA ARG A 123 -14.09 -0.95 1.51
C ARG A 123 -14.22 -0.79 3.02
N GLU A 124 -13.29 -1.34 3.80
CA GLU A 124 -13.23 -1.12 5.24
C GLU A 124 -13.02 0.36 5.56
N LEU A 125 -12.03 1.00 4.92
CA LEU A 125 -11.77 2.43 5.07
C LEU A 125 -12.98 3.29 4.65
N LEU A 126 -13.68 2.90 3.57
CA LEU A 126 -14.91 3.57 3.15
C LEU A 126 -16.01 3.47 4.21
N ALA A 127 -16.21 2.28 4.77
CA ALA A 127 -17.21 2.05 5.81
C ALA A 127 -16.91 2.83 7.11
N ASN A 128 -15.62 3.02 7.41
CA ASN A 128 -15.16 3.76 8.58
C ASN A 128 -15.14 5.29 8.40
N GLY A 129 -15.53 5.80 7.21
CA GLY A 129 -15.57 7.23 6.94
C GLY A 129 -14.22 7.88 6.65
N SER A 130 -13.17 7.10 6.37
CA SER A 130 -11.79 7.60 6.20
C SER A 130 -11.59 8.56 5.02
N PHE A 131 -12.57 8.69 4.12
CA PHE A 131 -12.51 9.54 2.93
C PHE A 131 -13.37 10.80 3.05
N GLN A 132 -13.95 11.07 4.22
CA GLN A 132 -14.74 12.27 4.44
C GLN A 132 -13.82 13.45 4.79
N ASP A 133 -13.98 14.55 4.06
CA ASP A 133 -13.38 15.83 4.46
C ASP A 133 -14.13 16.31 5.71
N GLU A 134 -13.46 16.31 6.87
CA GLU A 134 -13.95 17.07 8.04
C GLU A 134 -14.06 18.57 7.74
#